data_AF-A0A1F8EB91-F1
#
_entry.id   AF-A0A1F8EB91-F1
#
_cell.length_a   1.000
_cell.length_b   1.000
_cell.length_c   1.000
_cell.angle_alpha   90.00
_cell.angle_beta   90.00
_cell.angle_gamma   90.00
#
_symmetry.space_group_name_H-M   'P 1'
#
loop_
_entity.id
_entity.type
_entity.pdbx_description
1 polymer ?
#
loop_
_entity_poly.entity_id
_entity_poly.type
_entity_poly.pdbx_seq_one_letter_code
_entity_poly.pdbx_strand_id
1 'polypeptide(L)' 'MMKRRREDVEPVIGNIKRNMEFRRFNLRGKAKCRLEIGLVAVAHNLKKIKNYLKRLIDQGDGRQKTIELGTVLGYLSA' A
#
# COMPACT_ATOMS: atom_id res chain seq x y z
N MET A 1 2.65 21.54 7.53
CA MET A 1 3.46 20.84 6.50
C MET A 1 2.99 19.40 6.21
N MET A 2 2.76 18.54 7.22
CA MET A 2 2.30 17.14 7.03
C MET A 2 0.95 16.98 6.31
N LYS A 3 0.00 17.92 6.47
CA LYS A 3 -1.34 17.84 5.87
C LYS A 3 -1.28 17.80 4.33
N ARG A 4 -0.50 18.71 3.72
CA ARG A 4 -0.27 18.78 2.26
C ARG A 4 0.45 17.55 1.69
N ARG A 5 1.32 16.87 2.46
CA ARG A 5 2.01 15.64 2.01
C ARG A 5 1.08 14.43 1.87
N ARG A 6 -0.07 14.42 2.55
CA ARG A 6 -1.07 13.35 2.40
C ARG A 6 -1.83 13.47 1.08
N GLU A 7 -1.90 14.68 0.54
CA GLU A 7 -2.59 15.04 -0.70
C GLU A 7 -1.65 14.95 -1.91
N ASP A 8 -0.33 14.94 -1.68
CA ASP A 8 0.68 14.88 -2.73
C ASP A 8 0.75 13.49 -3.38
N VAL A 9 0.58 13.47 -4.71
CA VAL A 9 0.61 12.26 -5.55
C VAL A 9 2.03 11.86 -5.93
N GLU A 10 2.98 12.79 -5.88
CA GLU A 10 4.34 12.58 -6.37
C GLU A 10 5.08 11.44 -5.64
N PRO A 11 4.98 11.29 -4.30
CA PRO A 11 5.60 10.17 -3.59
C PRO A 11 5.04 8.81 -3.99
N VAL A 12 3.73 8.74 -4.27
CA VAL A 12 3.06 7.49 -4.68
C VAL A 12 3.53 7.11 -6.08
N ILE A 13 3.54 8.07 -7.01
CA ILE A 13 4.00 7.85 -8.39
C ILE A 13 5.49 7.48 -8.42
N GLY A 14 6.33 8.16 -7.62
CA GLY A 14 7.75 7.85 -7.50
C GLY A 14 8.01 6.44 -6.98
N ASN A 15 7.23 5.99 -5.98
CA ASN A 15 7.33 4.64 -5.42
C ASN A 15 6.92 3.57 -6.44
N ILE A 16 5.79 3.78 -7.14
CA ILE A 16 5.33 2.89 -8.22
C ILE A 16 6.39 2.77 -9.32
N LYS A 17 6.97 3.89 -9.76
CA LYS A 17 7.98 3.89 -10.83
C LYS A 17 9.30 3.28 -10.40
N ARG A 18 9.86 3.66 -9.23
CA ARG A 18 11.21 3.24 -8.82
C ARG A 18 11.25 1.96 -8.02
N ASN A 19 10.40 1.81 -7.01
CA ASN A 19 10.49 0.68 -6.06
C ASN A 19 9.61 -0.50 -6.45
N MET A 20 8.56 -0.27 -7.25
CA MET A 20 7.76 -1.33 -7.86
C MET A 20 8.12 -1.58 -9.33
N GLU A 21 9.14 -0.86 -9.83
CA GLU A 21 9.70 -1.02 -11.18
C GLU A 21 8.69 -0.93 -12.33
N PHE A 22 7.56 -0.26 -12.09
CA PHE A 22 6.55 -0.04 -13.13
C PHE A 22 7.02 1.06 -14.08
N ARG A 23 7.75 0.67 -15.13
CA ARG A 23 8.34 1.59 -16.12
C ARG A 23 7.56 1.70 -17.42
N ARG A 24 6.80 0.66 -17.77
CA ARG A 24 6.02 0.57 -19.01
C ARG A 24 4.74 -0.21 -18.76
N PHE A 25 3.69 0.13 -19.51
CA PHE A 25 2.48 -0.68 -19.60
C PHE A 25 2.77 -1.93 -20.42
N ASN A 26 2.24 -3.08 -19.97
CA ASN A 26 2.29 -4.32 -20.72
C ASN A 26 1.16 -4.39 -21.75
N LEU A 27 0.01 -3.76 -21.45
CA LEU A 27 -1.14 -3.73 -22.34
C LEU A 27 -1.14 -2.48 -23.23
N ARG A 28 -1.76 -2.59 -24.40
CA ARG A 28 -2.01 -1.46 -25.32
C ARG A 28 -3.48 -1.07 -25.33
N GLY A 29 -3.73 0.22 -25.54
CA GLY A 29 -5.07 0.82 -25.58
C GLY A 29 -5.53 1.38 -24.23
N LYS A 30 -6.14 2.56 -24.26
CA LYS A 30 -6.44 3.39 -23.07
C LYS A 30 -7.20 2.65 -21.97
N ALA A 31 -8.21 1.86 -22.33
CA ALA A 31 -9.02 1.12 -21.37
C ALA A 31 -8.20 0.06 -20.62
N LYS A 32 -7.36 -0.70 -21.33
CA LYS A 32 -6.52 -1.76 -20.76
C LYS A 32 -5.40 -1.18 -19.90
N CYS A 33 -4.74 -0.11 -20.37
CA CYS A 33 -3.72 0.57 -19.56
C CYS A 33 -4.31 1.16 -18.27
N ARG A 34 -5.56 1.67 -18.32
CA ARG A 34 -6.26 2.15 -17.12
C ARG A 34 -6.49 1.03 -16.10
N LEU A 35 -6.88 -0.16 -16.57
CA LEU A 35 -7.02 -1.33 -15.71
C LEU A 35 -5.67 -1.70 -15.07
N GLU A 36 -4.60 -1.75 -15.87
CA GLU A 36 -3.26 -2.11 -15.42
C GLU A 36 -2.74 -1.18 -14.32
N ILE A 37 -2.80 0.15 -14.52
CA ILE A 37 -2.39 1.09 -13.46
C ILE A 37 -3.32 1.03 -12.24
N GLY A 38 -4.60 0.73 -12.44
CA GLY A 38 -5.55 0.51 -11.35
C GLY A 38 -5.15 -0.66 -10.46
N LEU A 39 -4.77 -1.80 -11.06
CA LEU A 39 -4.27 -2.97 -10.34
C LEU A 39 -2.97 -2.66 -9.58
N VAL A 40 -2.03 -1.95 -10.23
CA VAL A 40 -0.78 -1.51 -9.58
C VAL A 40 -1.07 -0.60 -8.38
N ALA A 41 -2.02 0.33 -8.50
CA ALA A 41 -2.41 1.22 -7.41
C ALA A 41 -3.06 0.46 -6.23
N VAL A 42 -3.92 -0.51 -6.50
CA VAL A 42 -4.51 -1.37 -5.46
C VAL A 42 -3.42 -2.16 -4.73
N ALA A 43 -2.52 -2.81 -5.46
CA ALA A 43 -1.40 -3.55 -4.88
C ALA A 43 -0.50 -2.64 -4.02
N HIS A 44 -0.22 -1.43 -4.49
CA HIS A 44 0.54 -0.43 -3.74
C HIS A 44 -0.15 -0.08 -2.40
N ASN A 45 -1.46 0.15 -2.42
CA ASN A 45 -2.23 0.48 -1.23
C ASN A 45 -2.28 -0.69 -0.24
N LEU A 46 -2.43 -1.93 -0.71
CA LEU A 46 -2.39 -3.13 0.13
C LEU A 46 -1.03 -3.26 0.83
N LYS A 47 0.08 -3.00 0.14
CA LYS A 47 1.43 -3.00 0.75
C LYS A 47 1.56 -1.92 1.84
N LYS A 48 0.97 -0.74 1.63
CA LYS A 48 0.90 0.31 2.66
C LYS A 48 0.08 -0.12 3.88
N ILE A 49 -1.09 -0.71 3.67
CA ILE A 49 -1.94 -1.22 4.77
C ILE A 49 -1.19 -2.26 5.57
N LYS A 50 -0.55 -3.24 4.93
CA LYS A 50 0.29 -4.25 5.60
C LYS A 50 1.35 -3.60 6.50
N ASN A 51 2.09 -2.62 5.98
CA ASN A 51 3.13 -1.93 6.76
C ASN A 51 2.56 -1.13 7.93
N TYR A 52 1.38 -0.51 7.74
CA TYR A 52 0.68 0.19 8.82
C TYR A 52 0.25 -0.79 9.92
N LEU A 53 -0.36 -1.92 9.54
CA LEU A 53 -0.76 -2.97 10.47
C LEU A 53 0.43 -3.53 11.25
N LYS A 54 1.53 -3.85 10.56
CA LYS A 54 2.77 -4.31 11.20
C LYS A 54 3.27 -3.29 12.24
N ARG A 55 3.28 -2.01 11.90
CA ARG A 55 3.68 -0.96 12.85
C ARG A 55 2.75 -0.86 14.05
N LEU A 56 1.43 -1.00 13.86
CA LEU A 56 0.50 -0.98 14.99
C LEU A 56 0.71 -2.15 15.95
N ILE A 57 1.07 -3.32 15.41
CA ILE A 57 1.43 -4.51 16.20
C ILE A 57 2.76 -4.28 16.93
N ASP A 58 3.81 -3.90 16.20
CA ASP A 58 5.17 -3.70 16.73
C ASP A 58 5.22 -2.55 17.76
N GLN A 59 4.41 -1.50 17.59
CA GLN A 59 4.35 -0.35 18.48
C GLN A 59 3.46 -0.56 19.72
N GLY A 60 2.82 -1.73 19.86
CA GLY A 60 2.16 -2.16 21.10
C GLY A 60 1.26 -1.09 21.72
N ASP A 61 0.24 -0.61 21.01
CA ASP A 61 -0.70 0.38 21.56
C ASP A 61 -1.66 -0.21 22.62
N GLY A 62 -1.39 -1.42 23.16
CA GLY A 62 -2.21 -2.09 24.18
C GLY A 62 -3.66 -2.39 23.76
N ARG A 63 -4.08 -2.08 22.52
CA ARG A 63 -5.44 -2.26 22.03
C ARG A 63 -5.61 -3.67 21.48
N GLN A 64 -6.37 -4.50 22.20
CA GLN A 64 -6.77 -5.87 21.85
C GLN A 64 -7.16 -6.03 20.36
N LYS A 65 -7.88 -5.03 19.81
CA LYS A 65 -8.37 -5.01 18.42
C LYS A 65 -7.26 -5.08 17.38
N THR A 66 -6.08 -4.54 17.66
CA THR A 66 -4.94 -4.54 16.72
C THR A 66 -4.31 -5.93 16.63
N ILE A 67 -4.21 -6.62 17.78
CA ILE A 67 -3.70 -7.98 17.88
C ILE A 67 -4.67 -8.92 17.15
N GLU A 68 -5.96 -8.82 17.46
CA GLU A 68 -7.02 -9.61 16.81
C GLU A 68 -7.03 -9.43 15.29
N LEU A 69 -6.94 -8.19 14.81
CA LEU A 69 -6.89 -7.89 13.38
C LEU A 69 -5.61 -8.47 12.72
N GLY A 70 -4.46 -8.39 13.40
CA GLY A 70 -3.21 -8.95 12.92
C GLY A 70 -3.20 -10.48 12.88
N THR A 71 -3.88 -11.14 13.82
CA THR A 71 -4.10 -12.60 13.83
C THR A 71 -5.07 -13.03 12.72
N VAL A 72 -6.21 -12.34 12.55
CA VAL A 72 -7.21 -12.65 11.50
C VAL A 72 -6.61 -12.48 10.10
N LEU A 73 -5.78 -11.47 9.91
CA LEU A 73 -5.14 -11.20 8.62
C LEU A 73 -3.83 -12.01 8.39
N GLY A 74 -3.43 -12.85 9.36
CA GLY A 74 -2.24 -13.71 9.25
C GLY A 74 -0.91 -12.95 9.24
N TYR A 75 -0.87 -11.73 9.79
CA TYR A 75 0.33 -10.89 9.85
C TYR A 75 1.12 -11.05 11.16
N LEU A 76 0.53 -11.69 12.17
CA LEU A 76 1.21 -12.20 13.36
C LEU A 76 1.36 -13.71 13.21
N SER A 77 2.60 -14.21 13.28
CA SER A 77 2.80 -15.62 13.64
C SER A 77 2.44 -15.77 15.11
N ALA A 78 1.71 -16.83 15.44
CA ALA A 78 1.63 -17.33 16.81
C ALA A 78 3.04 -17.61 17.36
#